data_AF-A0A3N5RJM9-F1
#
_entry.id   AF-A0A3N5RJM9-F1
#
_cell.length_a   1.000
_cell.length_b   1.000
_cell.length_c   1.000
_cell.angle_alpha   90.00
_cell.angle_beta   90.00
_cell.angle_gamma   90.00
#
_symmetry.space_group_name_H-M   'P 1'
#
loop_
_entity.id
_entity.type
_entity.pdbx_description
1 polymer ?
#
loop_
_entity_poly.entity_id
_entity_poly.type
_entity_poly.pdbx_seq_one_letter_code
_entity_poly.pdbx_strand_id
1 'polypeptide(L)' 'IFCARSVYEKSCKSGMAKILENAGANIICDACTCLSPLLSREEYDGVITNSVKAAHYLNKSNGVSVCLKDLKSIVMEYAK' A
#
# COMPACT_ATOMS: atom_id res chain seq x y z
N ILE A 1 0.31 0.22 -3.73
CA ILE A 1 -0.33 -1.09 -3.47
C ILE A 1 0.75 -2.15 -3.41
N PHE A 2 0.91 -2.82 -2.28
CA PHE A 2 1.89 -3.90 -2.13
C PHE A 2 1.23 -5.24 -2.38
N CYS A 3 1.81 -6.07 -3.25
CA CYS A 3 1.28 -7.40 -3.53
C CYS A 3 2.39 -8.39 -3.94
N ALA A 4 2.09 -9.68 -3.87
CA ALA A 4 2.99 -10.71 -4.38
C ALA A 4 3.09 -10.63 -5.92
N ARG A 5 4.27 -10.95 -6.47
CA ARG A 5 4.51 -10.93 -7.93
C ARG A 5 3.47 -11.72 -8.72
N SER A 6 3.10 -12.90 -8.22
CA SER A 6 2.07 -13.74 -8.86
C SER A 6 0.68 -13.11 -8.92
N VAL A 7 0.34 -12.21 -7.98
CA VAL A 7 -0.92 -11.45 -8.00
C VAL A 7 -0.85 -10.32 -9.02
N TYR A 8 0.29 -9.62 -9.08
CA TYR A 8 0.51 -8.58 -10.07
C TYR A 8 0.43 -9.13 -11.50
N GLU A 9 1.09 -10.24 -11.79
CA GLU A 9 1.04 -10.90 -13.10
C GLU A 9 -0.39 -11.29 -13.51
N LYS A 10 -1.18 -11.81 -12.56
CA LYS A 10 -2.61 -12.10 -12.79
C LYS A 10 -3.39 -10.82 -13.09
N SER A 11 -3.13 -9.74 -12.36
CA SER A 11 -3.79 -8.45 -12.57
C SER A 11 -3.38 -7.76 -13.88
N CYS A 12 -2.17 -8.02 -14.39
CA CYS A 12 -1.74 -7.58 -15.70
C CYS A 12 -2.53 -8.29 -16.81
N LYS A 13 -2.66 -9.62 -16.71
CA LYS A 13 -3.41 -10.44 -17.68
C LYS A 13 -4.90 -10.06 -17.76
N SER A 14 -5.49 -9.60 -16.65
CA SER A 14 -6.88 -9.14 -16.61
C SER A 14 -7.05 -7.65 -16.95
N GLY A 15 -5.96 -6.91 -17.17
CA GLY A 15 -5.98 -5.45 -17.39
C GLY A 15 -6.21 -4.59 -16.14
N MET A 16 -6.42 -5.21 -14.96
CA MET A 16 -6.64 -4.50 -13.70
C MET A 16 -5.44 -3.65 -13.28
N ALA A 17 -4.21 -4.16 -13.44
CA ALA A 17 -3.00 -3.40 -13.12
C ALA A 17 -2.96 -2.08 -13.87
N LYS A 18 -3.21 -2.13 -15.19
CA LYS A 18 -3.20 -0.96 -16.07
C LYS A 18 -4.25 0.08 -15.68
N ILE A 19 -5.45 -0.36 -15.27
CA ILE A 19 -6.50 0.55 -14.79
C ILE A 19 -6.03 1.27 -13.52
N LEU A 20 -5.47 0.54 -12.56
CA LEU A 20 -4.98 1.10 -11.30
C LEU A 20 -3.81 2.08 -11.53
N GLU A 21 -2.84 1.69 -12.35
CA GLU A 21 -1.68 2.53 -12.70
C GLU A 21 -2.10 3.79 -13.44
N ASN A 22 -3.04 3.70 -14.40
CA ASN A 22 -3.60 4.85 -15.09
C ASN A 22 -4.37 5.79 -14.14
N ALA A 23 -4.91 5.28 -13.04
CA ALA A 23 -5.52 6.08 -11.97
C ALA A 23 -4.49 6.67 -10.99
N GLY A 24 -3.19 6.50 -11.25
CA GLY A 24 -2.10 7.02 -10.42
C GLY A 24 -1.65 6.10 -9.29
N ALA A 25 -2.11 4.85 -9.25
CA ALA A 25 -1.67 3.90 -8.22
C ALA A 25 -0.33 3.26 -8.57
N ASN A 26 0.64 3.34 -7.66
CA ASN A 26 1.89 2.59 -7.78
C ASN A 26 1.71 1.17 -7.24
N ILE A 27 1.97 0.14 -8.06
CA ILE A 27 1.98 -1.26 -7.63
C ILE A 27 3.43 -1.70 -7.37
N ILE A 28 3.68 -2.23 -6.18
CA ILE A 28 5.03 -2.62 -5.73
C ILE A 28 4.99 -4.10 -5.37
N CYS A 29 5.86 -4.88 -6.02
CA CYS A 29 6.07 -6.29 -5.75
C CYS A 29 7.38 -6.54 -5.01
N ASP A 30 7.49 -7.72 -4.40
CA ASP A 30 8.73 -8.25 -3.80
C ASP A 30 9.33 -7.34 -2.72
N ALA A 31 8.50 -6.47 -2.14
CA ALA A 31 8.84 -5.59 -1.04
C ALA A 31 7.92 -5.89 0.14
N CYS A 32 8.50 -6.03 1.33
CA CYS A 32 7.76 -5.99 2.57
C CYS A 32 7.78 -4.56 3.10
N THR A 33 6.61 -3.97 3.31
CA THR A 33 6.45 -2.64 3.92
C THR A 33 7.13 -2.50 5.29
N CYS A 34 7.45 -3.62 5.94
CA CYS A 34 8.07 -3.66 7.27
C CYS A 34 9.60 -3.66 7.24
N LEU A 35 10.21 -4.07 6.13
CA LEU A 35 11.66 -4.33 6.05
C LEU A 35 12.36 -3.44 5.03
N SER A 36 11.62 -2.90 4.06
CA SER A 36 12.16 -1.90 3.15
C SER A 36 11.70 -0.52 3.61
N PRO A 37 12.61 0.42 3.92
CA PRO A 37 12.27 1.77 4.40
C PRO A 37 11.75 2.65 3.24
N LEU A 38 10.86 2.11 2.41
CA LEU A 38 10.24 2.82 1.27
C LEU A 38 9.31 3.94 1.73
N LEU A 39 8.97 3.97 3.02
CA LEU A 39 8.10 4.97 3.63
C LEU A 39 8.81 5.49 4.88
N SER A 40 9.26 6.73 4.83
CA SER A 40 9.88 7.44 5.96
C SER A 40 9.05 8.67 6.34
N ARG A 41 9.28 9.21 7.54
CA ARG A 41 8.64 10.47 7.97
C ARG A 41 9.12 11.70 7.21
N GLU A 42 10.25 11.60 6.51
CA GLU A 42 10.80 12.70 5.71
C GLU A 42 9.96 12.93 4.45
N GLU A 43 9.36 11.86 3.92
CA GLU A 43 8.56 11.89 2.70
C GLU A 43 7.05 11.78 2.99
N TYR A 44 6.64 11.18 4.11
CA TYR A 44 5.24 10.88 4.42
C TYR A 44 4.85 11.22 5.86
N ASP A 45 3.80 12.04 6.03
CA ASP A 45 3.25 12.38 7.35
C ASP A 45 2.45 11.23 7.99
N GLY A 46 1.86 10.35 7.16
CA GLY A 46 1.06 9.23 7.62
C GLY A 46 0.64 8.27 6.51
N VAL A 47 0.24 7.06 6.91
CA VAL A 47 -0.16 5.97 6.01
C VAL A 47 -1.50 5.39 6.45
N ILE A 48 -2.43 5.26 5.50
CA ILE A 48 -3.66 4.49 5.69
C ILE A 48 -3.42 3.10 5.10
N THR A 49 -3.68 2.05 5.88
CA THR A 49 -3.42 0.67 5.44
C THR A 49 -4.48 -0.30 5.92
N ASN A 50 -4.72 -1.36 5.14
CA ASN A 50 -5.54 -2.50 5.53
C ASN A 50 -4.71 -3.69 6.05
N SER A 51 -3.40 -3.52 6.22
CA SER A 51 -2.50 -4.56 6.72
C SER A 51 -2.13 -4.30 8.16
N VAL A 52 -2.53 -5.21 9.06
CA VAL A 52 -2.14 -5.18 10.49
C VAL A 52 -0.62 -5.19 10.65
N LYS A 53 0.08 -5.95 9.81
CA LYS A 53 1.54 -6.03 9.82
C LYS A 53 2.16 -4.68 9.45
N ALA A 54 1.72 -4.09 8.33
CA ALA A 54 2.20 -2.78 7.92
C ALA A 54 1.92 -1.73 9.00
N ALA A 55 0.72 -1.76 9.58
CA ALA A 55 0.34 -0.83 10.62
C ALA A 55 1.26 -0.87 11.84
N HIS A 56 1.61 -2.09 12.28
CA HIS A 56 2.51 -2.28 13.42
C HIS A 56 3.92 -1.75 13.14
N TYR A 57 4.53 -2.16 12.02
CA TYR A 57 5.93 -1.84 11.75
C TYR A 57 6.14 -0.41 11.24
N LEU A 58 5.24 0.13 10.41
CA LEU A 58 5.39 1.52 9.95
C LEU A 58 5.31 2.51 11.11
N ASN A 59 4.46 2.23 12.10
CA ASN A 59 4.37 3.05 13.30
C ASN A 59 5.57 2.85 14.23
N LYS A 60 5.94 1.60 14.53
CA LYS A 60 7.01 1.32 15.50
C LYS A 60 8.43 1.46 14.97
N SER A 61 8.68 1.02 13.74
CA SER A 61 10.02 0.96 13.14
C SER A 61 10.33 2.18 12.30
N ASN A 62 9.37 2.68 11.51
CA ASN A 62 9.59 3.80 10.60
C ASN A 62 9.12 5.14 11.19
N GLY A 63 8.42 5.12 12.34
CA GLY A 63 7.93 6.30 13.04
C GLY A 63 6.77 7.02 12.33
N VAL A 64 6.24 6.46 11.25
CA VAL A 64 5.18 7.09 10.45
C VAL A 64 3.83 6.92 11.15
N SER A 65 2.96 7.93 11.10
CA SER A 65 1.60 7.82 11.64
C SER A 65 0.80 6.80 10.83
N VAL A 66 0.01 5.96 11.50
CA VAL A 66 -0.73 4.89 10.80
C VAL A 66 -2.22 4.95 11.16
N CYS A 67 -3.07 4.85 10.14
CA CYS A 67 -4.48 4.54 10.27
C CYS A 67 -4.77 3.15 9.71
N LEU A 68 -5.11 2.19 10.57
CA LEU A 68 -5.51 0.85 10.15
C LEU A 68 -7.02 0.85 9.86
N LYS A 69 -7.40 0.50 8.62
CA LYS A 69 -8.80 0.45 8.19
C LYS A 69 -9.03 -0.62 7.13
N ASP A 70 -10.23 -1.15 7.03
CA ASP A 70 -10.55 -2.11 5.97
C ASP A 70 -10.55 -1.44 4.59
N LEU A 71 -10.28 -2.24 3.55
CA LEU A 71 -10.13 -1.72 2.18
C LEU A 71 -11.38 -0.99 1.68
N LYS A 72 -12.58 -1.47 2.03
CA LYS A 72 -13.83 -0.87 1.55
C LYS A 72 -13.98 0.54 2.11
N SER A 73 -13.74 0.72 3.41
CA SER A 73 -13.75 2.04 4.03
C SER A 73 -12.69 2.98 3.44
N ILE A 74 -11.48 2.48 3.17
CA ILE A 74 -10.42 3.28 2.54
C ILE A 74 -10.87 3.80 1.18
N VAL A 75 -11.41 2.93 0.33
CA VAL A 75 -11.87 3.32 -1.01
C VAL A 75 -13.02 4.32 -0.93
N MET A 76 -14.02 4.09 -0.09
CA MET A 76 -15.18 4.98 0.01
C MET A 76 -14.83 6.38 0.53
N GLU A 77 -13.85 6.50 1.42
CA GLU A 77 -13.50 7.77 2.07
C GLU A 77 -12.42 8.55 1.31
N TYR A 78 -11.46 7.87 0.69
CA TYR A 78 -10.24 8.49 0.18
C TYR A 78 -10.01 8.33 -1.33
N ALA A 79 -10.77 7.49 -2.04
CA ALA A 79 -10.62 7.29 -3.48
C ALA A 79 -11.85 7.84 -4.23
N LYS A 80 -11.93 9.16 -4.36
CA LYS A 80 -12.98 9.88 -5.11
C LYS A 80 -12.52 10.25 -6.51
#